data_AF-A0A165DNX5-F1
#
_entry.id   AF-A0A165DNX5-F1
#
_cell.length_a   1.000
_cell.length_b   1.000
_cell.length_c   1.000
_cell.angle_alpha   90.00
_cell.angle_beta   90.00
_cell.angle_gamma   90.00
#
_symmetry.space_group_name_H-M   'P 1'
#
loop_
_entity.id
_entity.type
_entity.pdbx_description
1 polymer ?
#
loop_
_entity_poly.entity_id
_entity_poly.type
_entity_poly.pdbx_seq_one_letter_code
_entity_poly.pdbx_strand_id
1 'polypeptide(L)'
;MSETTKTTKFPLLGEGNYGEWAIWMEAELINKELWEVMMIETSPPTDATEMEAAVWLEAEKVKRLMTKMVKAQAKMVLQVLAGQLVHLVSRDPMECWATLAQMHRAYEFATRLAMQ
;
A
#
# COMPACT_ATOMS: atom_id res chain seq x y z
N MET A 1 1.77 20.61 -26.87
CA MET A 1 1.65 20.55 -25.39
C MET A 1 1.89 19.10 -25.01
N SER A 2 3.13 18.76 -24.66
CA SER A 2 3.52 17.37 -24.35
C SER A 2 3.28 17.10 -22.87
N GLU A 3 2.25 16.32 -22.55
CA GLU A 3 2.04 15.80 -21.20
C GLU A 3 3.18 14.83 -20.85
N THR A 4 4.10 15.27 -20.00
CA THR A 4 5.08 14.38 -19.37
C THR A 4 4.50 13.88 -18.05
N THR A 5 3.56 12.92 -18.14
CA THR A 5 3.28 12.07 -16.99
C THR A 5 4.49 11.16 -16.79
N LYS A 6 5.44 11.61 -15.95
CA LYS A 6 6.49 10.74 -15.39
C LYS A 6 5.79 9.66 -14.56
N THR A 7 5.35 8.63 -15.25
CA THR A 7 4.95 7.38 -14.65
C THR A 7 6.27 6.76 -14.22
N THR A 8 6.60 6.82 -12.94
CA THR A 8 7.76 6.08 -12.41
C THR A 8 7.41 4.60 -12.51
N LYS A 9 7.60 4.03 -13.70
CA LYS A 9 7.40 2.60 -13.96
C LYS A 9 8.64 1.89 -13.47
N PHE A 10 8.66 1.53 -12.19
CA PHE A 10 9.60 0.52 -11.69
C PHE A 10 9.07 -0.88 -12.07
N PRO A 11 9.93 -1.91 -12.11
CA PRO A 11 9.54 -3.24 -12.56
C PRO A 11 8.38 -3.81 -11.72
N LEU A 12 7.46 -4.52 -12.39
CA LEU A 12 6.40 -5.28 -11.70
C LEU A 12 7.04 -6.38 -10.83
N LEU A 13 6.39 -6.71 -9.72
CA LEU A 13 6.83 -7.82 -8.86
C LEU A 13 6.73 -9.15 -9.62
N GLY A 14 7.87 -9.80 -9.79
CA GLY A 14 8.02 -11.15 -10.31
C GLY A 14 8.91 -11.99 -9.40
N GLU A 15 9.39 -13.13 -9.90
CA GLU A 15 10.29 -13.99 -9.13
C GLU A 15 11.69 -13.34 -9.03
N GLY A 16 12.18 -13.16 -7.80
CA GLY A 16 13.57 -12.74 -7.54
C GLY A 16 13.84 -11.24 -7.57
N ASN A 17 12.85 -10.37 -7.80
CA ASN A 17 13.02 -8.91 -7.72
C ASN A 17 12.32 -8.25 -6.52
N TYR A 18 11.87 -9.06 -5.54
CA TYR A 18 11.11 -8.56 -4.39
C TYR A 18 11.84 -7.45 -3.62
N GLY A 19 13.15 -7.58 -3.40
CA GLY A 19 13.92 -6.57 -2.66
C GLY A 19 13.88 -5.18 -3.31
N GLU A 20 14.12 -5.10 -4.62
CA GLU A 20 14.05 -3.85 -5.37
C GLU A 20 12.62 -3.33 -5.48
N TRP A 21 11.66 -4.22 -5.76
CA TRP A 21 10.24 -3.88 -5.84
C TRP A 21 9.73 -3.27 -4.53
N ALA A 22 10.10 -3.83 -3.38
CA ALA A 22 9.68 -3.36 -2.07
C ALA A 22 10.13 -1.91 -1.82
N ILE A 23 11.39 -1.58 -2.13
CA ILE A 23 11.94 -0.22 -1.99
C ILE A 23 11.16 0.77 -2.85
N TRP A 24 10.92 0.42 -4.12
CA TRP A 24 10.21 1.31 -5.04
C TRP A 24 8.73 1.49 -4.67
N MET A 25 8.06 0.40 -4.29
CA MET A 25 6.66 0.43 -3.90
C MET A 25 6.47 1.23 -2.61
N GLU A 26 7.37 1.11 -1.63
CA GLU A 26 7.36 1.92 -0.40
C GLU A 26 7.51 3.41 -0.74
N ALA A 27 8.50 3.77 -1.56
CA ALA A 27 8.68 5.15 -2.02
C ALA A 27 7.45 5.68 -2.77
N GLU A 28 6.77 4.86 -3.59
CA GLU A 28 5.54 5.25 -4.27
C GLU A 28 4.39 5.50 -3.28
N LEU A 29 4.24 4.66 -2.26
CA LEU A 29 3.21 4.82 -1.22
C LEU A 29 3.47 6.06 -0.35
N ILE A 30 4.72 6.33 0.01
CA ILE A 30 5.12 7.54 0.76
C ILE A 30 4.81 8.80 -0.07
N ASN A 31 5.23 8.83 -1.33
CA ASN A 31 5.00 9.97 -2.24
C ASN A 31 3.51 10.25 -2.49
N LYS A 32 2.64 9.28 -2.22
CA LYS A 32 1.18 9.42 -2.35
C LYS A 32 0.46 9.62 -1.02
N GLU A 33 1.21 9.79 0.08
CA GLU A 33 0.69 9.91 1.43
C GLU A 33 -0.20 8.72 1.84
N LEU A 34 0.11 7.55 1.28
CA LEU A 34 -0.56 6.28 1.54
C LEU A 34 0.19 5.43 2.57
N TRP A 35 1.43 5.81 2.92
CA TRP A 35 2.27 5.11 3.89
C TRP A 35 1.95 5.49 5.34
N GLU A 36 1.95 6.79 5.67
CA GLU A 36 1.57 7.27 7.00
C GLU A 36 0.07 7.54 7.07
N VAL A 37 -0.66 6.63 7.69
CA VAL A 37 -2.14 6.68 7.74
C VAL A 37 -2.66 7.31 9.05
N MET A 38 -1.83 7.96 9.88
CA MET A 38 -2.22 8.25 11.28
C MET A 38 -2.15 9.70 11.80
N MET A 39 -1.91 10.72 11.00
CA MET A 39 -1.96 12.11 11.50
C MET A 39 -2.81 12.96 10.56
N ILE A 40 -4.07 13.24 10.93
CA ILE A 40 -4.95 14.15 10.18
C ILE A 40 -5.50 15.22 11.12
N GLU A 41 -5.14 16.47 10.82
CA GLU A 41 -5.84 17.65 11.29
C GLU A 41 -7.08 17.87 10.41
N THR A 42 -8.26 17.84 11.02
CA THR A 42 -9.53 18.13 10.35
C THR A 42 -10.37 19.02 11.24
N SER A 43 -10.90 20.11 10.68
CA SER A 43 -11.77 21.04 11.40
C SER A 43 -13.19 20.47 11.51
N PRO A 44 -13.81 20.53 12.68
CA PRO A 44 -15.19 20.08 12.87
C PRO A 44 -16.20 21.05 12.21
N PRO A 45 -17.47 20.61 12.04
CA PRO A 45 -18.54 21.48 11.55
C PRO A 45 -18.75 22.70 12.45
N THR A 46 -19.06 23.85 11.85
CA THR A 46 -19.14 25.16 12.52
C THR A 46 -20.18 25.24 13.64
N ASP A 47 -21.24 24.42 13.58
CA ASP A 47 -22.37 24.44 14.51
C ASP A 47 -22.43 23.20 15.43
N ALA A 48 -21.37 22.38 15.47
CA ALA A 48 -21.36 21.15 16.26
C ALA A 48 -21.03 21.42 17.73
N THR A 49 -21.69 20.70 18.63
CA THR A 49 -21.22 20.60 20.03
C THR A 49 -19.88 19.88 20.10
N GLU A 50 -19.12 20.06 21.18
CA GLU A 50 -17.80 19.43 21.37
C GLU A 50 -17.85 17.89 21.23
N MET A 51 -18.93 17.28 21.74
CA MET A 51 -19.14 15.83 21.62
C MET A 51 -19.45 15.40 20.18
N GLU A 52 -20.28 16.14 19.46
CA GLU A 52 -20.58 15.87 18.03
C GLU A 52 -19.36 16.07 17.14
N ALA A 53 -18.55 17.10 17.44
CA ALA A 53 -17.28 17.37 16.77
C ALA A 53 -16.29 16.21 16.93
N ALA A 54 -16.16 15.64 18.13
CA ALA A 54 -15.30 14.50 18.39
C ALA A 54 -15.74 13.23 17.64
N VAL A 55 -17.04 12.92 17.66
CA VAL A 55 -17.60 11.75 16.94
C VAL A 55 -17.42 11.91 15.43
N TRP A 56 -17.68 13.10 14.89
CA TRP A 56 -17.49 13.40 13.47
C TRP A 56 -16.02 13.27 13.06
N LEU A 57 -15.11 13.82 13.86
CA LEU A 57 -13.67 13.77 13.59
C LEU A 57 -13.17 12.32 13.52
N GLU A 58 -13.64 11.46 14.42
CA GLU A 58 -13.24 10.05 14.44
C GLU A 58 -13.80 9.29 13.23
N ALA A 59 -15.07 9.52 12.88
CA ALA A 59 -15.68 8.91 11.69
C ALA A 59 -14.97 9.33 10.39
N GLU A 60 -14.58 10.60 10.27
CA GLU A 60 -13.87 11.11 9.10
C GLU A 60 -12.44 10.57 9.00
N LYS A 61 -11.74 10.43 10.14
CA LYS A 61 -10.44 9.73 10.21
C LYS A 61 -10.56 8.29 9.71
N VAL A 62 -11.54 7.54 10.20
CA VAL A 62 -11.79 6.14 9.78
C VAL A 62 -12.08 6.06 8.29
N LYS A 63 -12.94 6.94 7.75
CA LYS A 63 -13.29 6.96 6.33
C LYS A 63 -12.09 7.28 5.43
N ARG A 64 -11.25 8.24 5.83
CA ARG A 64 -10.02 8.59 5.10
C ARG A 64 -8.99 7.48 5.17
N LEU A 65 -8.81 6.86 6.35
CA LEU A 65 -7.99 5.66 6.54
C LEU A 65 -8.43 4.54 5.59
N MET A 66 -9.72 4.20 5.56
CA MET A 66 -10.24 3.19 4.61
C MET A 66 -9.97 3.58 3.15
N THR A 67 -10.15 4.85 2.79
CA THR A 67 -9.87 5.33 1.43
C THR A 67 -8.38 5.20 1.08
N LYS A 68 -7.49 5.54 2.01
CA LYS A 68 -6.04 5.38 1.84
C LYS A 68 -5.65 3.90 1.72
N MET A 69 -6.23 3.03 2.54
CA MET A 69 -6.00 1.57 2.45
C MET A 69 -6.42 1.01 1.09
N VAL A 70 -7.62 1.34 0.60
CA VAL A 70 -8.09 0.89 -0.72
C VAL A 70 -7.18 1.41 -1.84
N LYS A 71 -6.71 2.66 -1.75
CA LYS A 71 -5.76 3.22 -2.73
C LYS A 71 -4.41 2.52 -2.70
N ALA A 72 -3.88 2.23 -1.51
CA ALA A 72 -2.62 1.51 -1.34
C ALA A 72 -2.72 0.08 -1.90
N GLN A 73 -3.81 -0.62 -1.59
CA GLN A 73 -4.07 -1.96 -2.12
C GLN A 73 -4.18 -1.95 -3.65
N ALA A 74 -4.95 -1.03 -4.23
CA ALA A 74 -5.07 -0.90 -5.68
C ALA A 74 -3.71 -0.61 -6.33
N LYS A 75 -2.87 0.18 -5.67
CA LYS A 75 -1.51 0.48 -6.13
C LYS A 75 -0.61 -0.74 -6.14
N MET A 76 -0.63 -1.54 -5.07
CA MET A 76 0.10 -2.80 -5.03
C MET A 76 -0.38 -3.76 -6.12
N VAL A 77 -1.69 -3.91 -6.32
CA VAL A 77 -2.28 -4.75 -7.38
C VAL A 77 -1.80 -4.35 -8.77
N LEU A 78 -1.68 -3.05 -9.05
CA LEU A 78 -1.18 -2.54 -10.34
C LEU A 78 0.32 -2.76 -10.54
N GLN A 79 1.07 -3.03 -9.47
CA GLN A 79 2.53 -3.15 -9.49
C GLN A 79 3.01 -4.60 -9.31
N VAL A 80 2.15 -5.60 -9.48
CA VAL A 80 2.52 -7.01 -9.46
C VAL A 80 2.22 -7.72 -10.78
N LEU A 81 2.95 -8.79 -11.09
CA LEU A 81 2.57 -9.69 -12.19
C LEU A 81 1.30 -10.47 -11.86
N ALA A 82 0.57 -10.90 -12.89
CA ALA A 82 -0.69 -11.63 -12.73
C ALA A 82 -0.56 -12.88 -11.83
N GLY A 83 0.57 -13.59 -11.90
CA GLY A 83 0.84 -14.76 -11.06
C GLY A 83 0.96 -14.47 -9.57
N GLN A 84 1.19 -13.21 -9.18
CA GLN A 84 1.31 -12.79 -7.78
C GLN A 84 -0.02 -12.28 -7.19
N LEU A 85 -1.06 -12.07 -8.03
CA LEU A 85 -2.36 -11.55 -7.58
C LEU A 85 -3.04 -12.46 -6.55
N VAL A 86 -2.72 -13.76 -6.55
CA VAL A 86 -3.26 -14.74 -5.59
C VAL A 86 -2.88 -14.40 -4.14
N HIS A 87 -1.84 -13.58 -3.95
CA HIS A 87 -1.33 -13.15 -2.65
C HIS A 87 -1.90 -11.79 -2.20
N LEU A 88 -2.75 -11.15 -3.02
CA LEU A 88 -3.32 -9.81 -2.79
C LEU A 88 -4.84 -9.84 -2.54
N VAL A 89 -5.35 -10.94 -1.97
CA VAL A 89 -6.79 -11.16 -1.72
C VAL A 89 -7.31 -10.29 -0.56
N SER A 90 -6.44 -9.95 0.40
CA SER A 90 -6.82 -9.09 1.52
C SER A 90 -7.08 -7.65 1.05
N ARG A 91 -7.98 -6.98 1.75
CA ARG A 91 -8.19 -5.53 1.62
C ARG A 91 -7.18 -4.73 2.43
N ASP A 92 -6.46 -5.38 3.34
CA ASP A 92 -5.39 -4.75 4.11
C ASP A 92 -4.08 -4.78 3.29
N PRO A 93 -3.56 -3.61 2.88
CA PRO A 93 -2.29 -3.52 2.17
C PRO A 93 -1.11 -4.10 2.98
N MET A 94 -1.14 -4.04 4.31
CA MET A 94 -0.06 -4.55 5.15
C MET A 94 -0.04 -6.08 5.19
N GLU A 95 -1.22 -6.71 5.24
CA GLU A 95 -1.34 -8.17 5.14
C GLU A 95 -0.89 -8.67 3.77
N CYS A 96 -1.30 -7.95 2.71
CA CYS A 96 -0.84 -8.18 1.35
C CYS A 96 0.69 -8.09 1.25
N TRP A 97 1.28 -7.04 1.83
CA TRP A 97 2.73 -6.83 1.81
C TRP A 97 3.47 -7.92 2.57
N ALA A 98 3.00 -8.27 3.77
CA ALA A 98 3.57 -9.32 4.59
C ALA A 98 3.55 -10.68 3.88
N THR A 99 2.44 -11.00 3.19
CA THR A 99 2.30 -12.24 2.41
C THR A 99 3.31 -12.29 1.27
N LEU A 100 3.44 -11.21 0.50
CA LEU A 100 4.46 -11.12 -0.56
C LEU A 100 5.88 -11.27 0.01
N ALA A 101 6.18 -10.58 1.11
CA ALA A 101 7.47 -10.66 1.78
C ALA A 101 7.81 -12.08 2.26
N GLN A 102 6.81 -12.83 2.71
CA GLN A 102 6.98 -14.20 3.18
C GLN A 102 7.26 -15.15 2.02
N MET A 103 6.48 -15.05 0.94
CA MET A 103 6.61 -15.95 -0.21
C MET A 103 7.96 -15.80 -0.92
N HIS A 104 8.41 -14.56 -1.15
CA HIS A 104 9.69 -14.33 -1.83
C HIS A 104 10.89 -14.71 -0.95
N ARG A 105 10.81 -14.49 0.38
CA ARG A 105 11.83 -15.01 1.31
C ARG A 105 11.88 -16.54 1.35
N ALA A 106 10.72 -17.20 1.34
CA ALA A 106 10.65 -18.66 1.32
C ALA A 106 11.19 -19.24 0.00
N TYR A 107 10.89 -18.60 -1.13
CA TYR A 107 11.39 -19.01 -2.45
C TYR A 107 12.91 -18.86 -2.57
N GLU A 108 13.47 -17.72 -2.14
CA GLU A 108 14.91 -17.52 -2.10
C GLU A 108 15.60 -18.60 -1.23
N PHE A 109 14.99 -18.95 -0.11
CA PHE A 109 15.51 -19.97 0.79
C PHE A 109 15.46 -21.38 0.17
N ALA A 110 14.32 -21.76 -0.43
CA ALA A 110 14.16 -23.06 -1.09
C ALA A 110 15.11 -23.21 -2.29
N THR A 111 15.30 -22.16 -3.07
CA THR A 111 16.22 -22.15 -4.22
C THR A 111 17.66 -22.35 -3.76
N ARG A 112 18.07 -21.69 -2.67
CA ARG A 112 19.42 -21.86 -2.09
C ARG A 112 19.65 -23.29 -1.58
N LEU A 113 18.65 -23.92 -0.97
CA LEU A 113 18.74 -25.30 -0.50
C LEU A 113 18.80 -26.33 -1.65
N ALA A 114 18.07 -26.10 -2.75
CA ALA A 114 18.06 -26.99 -3.91
C ALA A 114 19.35 -26.94 -4.74
N MET A 115 20.21 -25.94 -4.52
CA MET A 115 21.50 -25.77 -5.18
C MET A 115 22.69 -26.33 -4.37
N GLN A 116 22.44 -27.00 -3.24
CA GLN A 116 23.45 -27.73 -2.44
C GLN A 116 23.48 -29.22 -2.78
#